data_AF-A0A268QUJ9-F1
#
_entry.id   AF-A0A268QUJ9-F1
#
_cell.length_a   1.000
_cell.length_b   1.000
_cell.length_c   1.000
_cell.angle_alpha   90.00
_cell.angle_beta   90.00
_cell.angle_gamma   90.00
#
_symmetry.space_group_name_H-M   'P 1'
#
loop_
_entity.id
_entity.type
_entity.pdbx_description
1 polymer ?
#
loop_
_entity_poly.entity_id
_entity_poly.type
_entity_poly.pdbx_seq_one_letter_code
_entity_poly.pdbx_strand_id
1 'polypeptide(L)' 'ISKSGKSICRVNGKLVTISVLREIGSSLIDIHGQHEHQELMNETLHLPLLDQFGGQKISASLTEYQDIYRLY' A
#
# COMPACT_ATOMS: atom_id res chain seq x y z
N ILE A 1 -9.64 -2.94 25.65
CA ILE A 1 -10.97 -2.54 25.14
C ILE A 1 -11.81 -2.14 26.33
N SER A 2 -12.29 -0.89 26.40
CA SER A 2 -13.17 -0.46 27.50
C SER A 2 -14.50 -1.20 27.42
N LYS A 3 -15.07 -1.59 28.58
CA LYS A 3 -16.34 -2.33 28.70
C LYS A 3 -17.56 -1.64 28.05
N SER A 4 -17.41 -0.42 27.52
CA SER A 4 -18.46 0.36 26.85
C SER A 4 -18.40 0.38 25.32
N GLY A 5 -17.50 -0.40 24.68
CA GLY A 5 -17.38 -0.48 23.22
C GLY A 5 -16.81 0.78 22.54
N LYS A 6 -16.53 1.86 23.29
CA LYS A 6 -15.90 3.06 22.76
C LYS A 6 -14.40 2.85 22.59
N SER A 7 -13.94 2.87 21.34
CA SER A 7 -12.51 2.92 21.03
C SER A 7 -11.92 4.26 21.49
N ILE A 8 -10.81 4.21 22.23
CA ILE A 8 -10.08 5.39 22.68
C ILE A 8 -8.71 5.35 22.04
N CYS A 9 -8.39 6.35 21.22
CA CYS A 9 -7.11 6.47 20.54
C CYS A 9 -6.24 7.51 21.27
N ARG A 10 -4.98 7.16 21.56
CA ARG A 10 -4.01 8.08 22.16
C ARG A 10 -2.67 8.03 21.45
N VAL A 11 -2.04 9.19 21.28
CA VAL A 11 -0.66 9.34 20.80
C VAL A 11 0.08 10.20 21.82
N ASN A 12 1.17 9.70 22.38
CA ASN A 12 1.94 10.36 23.44
C ASN A 12 1.07 10.86 24.62
N GLY A 13 0.10 10.04 25.04
CA GLY A 13 -0.82 10.36 26.14
C GLY A 13 -1.98 11.30 25.79
N LYS A 14 -1.97 11.95 24.62
CA LYS A 14 -3.05 12.84 24.17
C LYS A 14 -4.13 12.07 23.40
N LEU A 15 -5.39 12.43 23.60
CA LEU A 15 -6.50 11.88 22.83
C LEU A 15 -6.41 12.35 21.37
N VAL A 16 -6.53 11.40 20.44
CA VAL A 16 -6.55 11.67 19.01
C VAL A 16 -7.74 10.97 18.36
N THR A 17 -8.11 11.38 17.15
CA THR A 17 -9.10 10.66 16.37
C THR A 17 -8.49 9.39 15.79
N ILE A 18 -9.34 8.42 15.41
CA ILE A 18 -8.89 7.20 14.76
C ILE A 18 -8.25 7.47 13.39
N SER A 19 -8.65 8.55 12.71
CA SER A 19 -8.06 8.97 11.43
C SER A 19 -6.61 9.42 11.62
N VAL A 20 -6.34 10.25 12.62
CA VAL A 20 -4.97 10.71 12.94
C VAL A 20 -4.10 9.53 13.38
N LEU A 21 -4.65 8.61 14.18
CA LEU A 21 -3.92 7.40 14.57
C LEU A 21 -3.58 6.53 13.35
N ARG A 22 -4.46 6.44 12.35
CA ARG A 22 -4.24 5.68 11.12
C ARG A 22 -3.15 6.30 10.25
N GLU A 23 -3.17 7.62 10.08
CA GLU A 23 -2.15 8.36 9.32
C GLU A 23 -0.74 8.20 9.93
N ILE A 24 -0.64 8.31 11.26
CA ILE A 24 0.61 8.07 11.98
C ILE A 24 1.01 6.59 11.89
N GLY A 25 0.05 5.68 12.04
CA GLY A 25 0.24 4.24 11.92
C GLY A 25 0.82 3.85 10.56
N SER A 26 0.31 4.41 9.46
CA SER A 26 0.77 4.08 8.10
C SER A 26 2.22 4.45 7.81
N SER A 27 2.83 5.37 8.58
CA SER A 27 4.23 5.75 8.41
C SER A 27 5.18 5.08 9.41
N LEU A 28 4.67 4.56 10.52
CA LEU A 28 5.48 4.01 11.63
C LEU A 28 5.35 2.50 11.79
N ILE A 29 4.26 1.93 11.32
CA ILE A 29 3.94 0.52 11.46
C ILE A 29 3.46 0.04 10.10
N ASP A 30 4.28 -0.75 9.43
CA ASP A 30 3.80 -1.60 8.34
C ASP A 30 2.94 -2.70 8.98
N ILE A 31 1.68 -2.39 9.22
CA ILE A 31 0.73 -3.35 9.76
C ILE A 31 0.44 -4.31 8.61
N HIS A 32 1.26 -5.36 8.47
CA HIS A 32 0.88 -6.61 7.82
C HIS A 32 -0.25 -7.26 8.65
N GLY A 33 -1.41 -6.62 8.63
CA GLY A 33 -2.64 -7.07 9.27
C GLY A 33 -3.49 -7.85 8.27
N GLN A 34 -4.51 -8.55 8.79
CA GLN A 34 -5.44 -9.45 8.08
C GLN A 34 -6.22 -8.85 6.86
N HIS A 35 -5.82 -7.70 6.33
CA HIS A 35 -6.37 -7.02 5.16
C HIS A 35 -5.42 -7.00 3.94
N GLU A 36 -4.21 -7.57 4.00
CA GLU A 36 -3.40 -7.80 2.78
C GLU A 36 -4.18 -8.55 1.70
N HIS A 37 -5.09 -9.42 2.13
CA HIS A 37 -5.97 -10.13 1.20
C HIS A 37 -6.93 -9.21 0.43
N GLN A 38 -7.23 -7.99 0.91
CA GLN A 38 -8.12 -7.08 0.18
C GLN A 38 -7.45 -6.42 -1.02
N GLU A 39 -6.13 -6.21 -1.01
CA GLU A 39 -5.42 -5.64 -2.16
C GLU A 39 -5.38 -6.63 -3.32
N LEU A 40 -5.10 -7.91 -3.03
CA LEU A 40 -5.19 -9.01 -4.01
C LEU A 40 -6.60 -9.20 -4.58
N MET A 41 -7.64 -8.84 -3.83
CA MET A 41 -9.04 -8.90 -4.28
C MET A 41 -9.50 -7.62 -4.96
N ASN A 42 -8.70 -6.56 -4.94
CA ASN A 42 -8.99 -5.32 -5.65
C ASN A 42 -8.37 -5.36 -7.05
N GLU A 43 -9.22 -5.56 -8.05
CA GLU A 43 -8.84 -5.61 -9.47
C GLU A 43 -8.03 -4.38 -9.92
N THR A 44 -8.27 -3.19 -9.33
CA THR A 44 -7.56 -1.97 -9.70
C THR A 44 -6.08 -1.99 -9.30
N LEU A 45 -5.68 -2.88 -8.38
CA LEU A 45 -4.32 -3.01 -7.87
C LEU A 45 -3.52 -4.10 -8.58
N HIS A 46 -4.14 -4.95 -9.39
CA HIS A 46 -3.47 -6.10 -10.01
C HIS A 46 -2.33 -5.71 -10.93
N LEU A 47 -2.52 -4.70 -11.78
CA LEU A 47 -1.47 -4.22 -12.68
C LEU A 47 -0.28 -3.62 -11.92
N PRO A 48 -0.47 -2.66 -10.98
CA PRO A 48 0.62 -2.18 -10.13
C PRO A 48 1.35 -3.28 -9.35
N LEU A 49 0.62 -4.27 -8.83
CA LEU A 49 1.21 -5.42 -8.12
C LEU A 49 2.08 -6.27 -9.04
N LEU A 50 1.60 -6.54 -10.27
CA LEU A 50 2.34 -7.30 -11.27
C LEU A 50 3.61 -6.54 -11.72
N ASP A 51 3.48 -5.24 -11.94
CA ASP A 51 4.60 -4.38 -12.31
C ASP A 51 5.64 -4.27 -11.18
N GLN A 52 5.20 -4.26 -9.92
CA GLN A 52 6.11 -4.29 -8.78
C GLN A 52 6.86 -5.63 -8.67
N PHE A 53 6.19 -6.75 -8.97
CA PHE A 53 6.79 -8.08 -8.90
C PHE A 53 7.81 -8.33 -10.03
N GLY A 54 7.49 -7.94 -11.26
CA GLY A 54 8.24 -8.32 -12.45
C GLY A 54 8.75 -7.16 -13.31
N GLY A 55 8.17 -5.97 -13.17
CA GLY A 55 8.41 -4.83 -14.06
C GLY A 55 9.87 -4.41 -14.12
N GLN A 56 10.59 -4.42 -13.00
CA GLN A 56 12.03 -4.09 -12.99
C GLN A 56 12.86 -5.03 -13.88
N LYS A 57 12.56 -6.33 -13.87
CA LYS A 57 13.32 -7.34 -14.63
C LYS A 57 13.17 -7.16 -16.14
N ILE A 58 12.01 -6.69 -16.58
CA ILE A 58 11.70 -6.52 -18.01
C ILE A 58 11.88 -5.07 -18.50
N SER A 59 12.13 -4.13 -17.59
CA SER A 59 12.23 -2.69 -17.90
C SER A 59 13.28 -2.37 -18.98
N ALA A 60 14.44 -3.03 -18.94
CA ALA A 60 15.50 -2.83 -19.91
C ALA A 60 15.07 -3.29 -21.31
N SER A 61 14.53 -4.51 -21.43
CA SER A 61 14.03 -5.05 -22.70
C SER A 61 12.84 -4.25 -23.25
N LEU A 62 11.97 -3.74 -22.37
CA LEU A 62 10.86 -2.87 -22.75
C LEU A 62 11.38 -1.55 -23.34
N THR A 63 12.41 -0.96 -22.72
CA THR A 63 13.03 0.28 -23.20
C THR A 63 13.66 0.07 -24.58
N GLU A 64 14.44 -1.00 -24.75
CA GLU A 64 15.07 -1.36 -26.02
C GLU A 64 14.03 -1.55 -27.14
N TYR A 65 12.94 -2.27 -26.85
CA TYR A 65 11.83 -2.42 -27.79
C TYR A 65 11.20 -1.08 -28.19
N GLN A 66 10.93 -0.19 -27.22
CA GLN A 66 10.31 1.10 -27.46
C GLN A 66 11.20 2.02 -28.31
N ASP A 67 12.51 1.99 -28.07
CA ASP A 67 13.48 2.78 -28.83
C ASP A 67 13.55 2.30 -30.29
N ILE A 68 13.59 0.99 -30.52
CA ILE A 68 13.56 0.42 -31.88
C ILE A 68 12.25 0.75 -32.57
N TYR A 69 11.10 0.58 -31.90
CA TYR A 69 9.79 0.86 -32.48
C TYR A 69 9.63 2.32 -32.89
N ARG A 70 10.19 3.27 -32.12
CA ARG A 70 10.15 4.70 -32.45
C ARG A 70 11.00 5.07 -33.68
N LEU A 71 11.99 4.25 -34.02
CA LEU A 71 12.86 4.44 -35.18
C LEU A 71 12.26 3.89 -36.49
N TYR A 72 11.16 3.13 -36.40
CA TYR A 72 10.35 2.68 -37.53
C TYR A 72 9.18 3.62 -37.80
#